data_AF-A0A9P7K9T9-F1
#
_entry.id   AF-A0A9P7K9T9-F1
#
_cell.length_a   1.000
_cell.length_b   1.000
_cell.length_c   1.000
_cell.angle_alpha   90.00
_cell.angle_beta   90.00
_cell.angle_gamma   90.00
#
_symmetry.space_group_name_H-M   'P 1'
#
loop_
_entity.id
_entity.type
_entity.pdbx_description
1 polymer ?
#
loop_
_entity_poly.entity_id
_entity_poly.type
_entity_poly.pdbx_seq_one_letter_code
_entity_poly.pdbx_strand_id
1 'polypeptide(L)'
;MTSASARREGSYVIALLEGRGVAREVGMAALDRDTGKVMVVQLADCQTYVKTLHQMHLHSPSLVLVPDTFLSASDNPSGTSGKRPAATSMLVQFIREEFPGVPLEPISRRYWNDSGGMHRSFSPDGFSLALSRS
;
A
#
# COMPACT_ATOMS: atom_id res chain seq x y z
N MET A 1 -30.83 13.83 -16.91
CA MET A 1 -29.86 12.97 -16.19
C MET A 1 -28.78 13.86 -15.63
N THR A 2 -28.85 14.22 -14.35
CA THR A 2 -27.79 14.96 -13.66
C THR A 2 -26.73 13.95 -13.23
N SER A 3 -25.62 13.92 -13.95
CA SER A 3 -24.45 13.14 -13.56
C SER A 3 -23.89 13.76 -12.29
N ALA A 4 -24.13 13.11 -11.15
CA ALA A 4 -23.52 13.49 -9.89
C ALA A 4 -22.01 13.27 -10.03
N SER A 5 -21.25 14.34 -10.29
CA SER A 5 -19.83 14.37 -9.96
C SER A 5 -19.76 14.41 -8.43
N ALA A 6 -19.97 13.24 -7.82
CA ALA A 6 -19.60 13.00 -6.44
C ALA A 6 -18.13 13.38 -6.35
N ARG A 7 -17.83 14.37 -5.52
CA ARG A 7 -16.46 14.68 -5.11
C ARG A 7 -15.92 13.35 -4.59
N ARG A 8 -15.04 12.69 -5.35
CA ARG A 8 -14.43 11.42 -4.96
C ARG A 8 -13.46 11.70 -3.83
N GLU A 9 -14.00 11.90 -2.63
CA GLU A 9 -13.31 11.55 -1.39
C GLU A 9 -12.80 10.12 -1.59
N GLY A 10 -11.51 9.86 -1.32
CA GLY A 10 -10.78 8.70 -1.84
C GLY A 10 -11.63 7.43 -1.95
N SER A 11 -11.76 6.91 -3.17
CA SER A 11 -12.63 5.75 -3.47
C SER A 11 -11.83 4.51 -3.87
N TYR A 12 -10.50 4.63 -4.00
CA TYR A 12 -9.68 3.52 -4.48
C TYR A 12 -8.89 2.85 -3.36
N VAL A 13 -8.86 1.52 -3.37
CA VAL A 13 -7.88 0.74 -2.62
C VAL A 13 -6.73 0.42 -3.57
N ILE A 14 -5.51 0.80 -3.21
CA ILE A 14 -4.35 0.66 -4.08
C ILE A 14 -3.37 -0.32 -3.45
N ALA A 15 -3.06 -1.43 -4.13
CA ALA A 15 -1.99 -2.34 -3.76
C ALA A 15 -0.74 -2.07 -4.59
N LEU A 16 0.43 -2.01 -3.96
CA LEU A 16 1.71 -1.73 -4.62
C LEU A 16 2.71 -2.85 -4.40
N LEU A 17 3.50 -3.13 -5.43
CA LEU A 17 4.61 -4.08 -5.39
C LEU A 17 5.81 -3.52 -6.17
N GLU A 18 7.00 -3.67 -5.62
CA GLU A 18 8.26 -3.25 -6.19
C GLU A 18 8.97 -4.48 -6.76
N GLY A 19 9.33 -4.42 -8.04
CA GLY A 19 10.09 -5.43 -8.74
C GLY A 19 11.56 -5.43 -8.33
N ARG A 20 12.20 -6.61 -8.39
CA ARG A 20 13.61 -6.82 -8.00
C ARG A 20 14.58 -6.83 -9.19
N GLY A 21 14.21 -6.17 -10.29
CA GLY A 21 14.99 -6.15 -11.53
C GLY A 21 16.08 -5.07 -11.58
N VAL A 22 16.87 -5.07 -12.65
CA VAL A 22 17.84 -4.01 -12.97
C VAL A 22 17.12 -2.68 -13.22
N ALA A 23 15.94 -2.75 -13.82
CA ALA A 23 14.99 -1.63 -13.89
C ALA A 23 14.12 -1.63 -12.62
N ARG A 24 13.99 -0.46 -11.98
CA ARG A 24 13.00 -0.27 -10.91
C ARG A 24 11.62 -0.29 -11.53
N GLU A 25 10.87 -1.33 -11.26
CA GLU A 25 9.49 -1.47 -11.73
C GLU A 25 8.55 -1.52 -10.55
N VAL A 26 7.37 -0.90 -10.71
CA VAL A 26 6.31 -0.95 -9.72
C VAL A 26 5.07 -1.55 -10.36
N GLY A 27 4.55 -2.62 -9.75
CA GLY A 27 3.22 -3.13 -9.98
C GLY A 27 2.23 -2.42 -9.06
N MET A 28 1.13 -1.94 -9.63
CA MET A 28 0.06 -1.24 -8.95
C MET A 28 -1.26 -1.88 -9.32
N ALA A 29 -2.11 -2.13 -8.33
CA ALA A 29 -3.50 -2.53 -8.56
C ALA A 29 -4.42 -1.54 -7.84
N ALA A 30 -5.25 -0.82 -8.57
CA ALA A 30 -6.22 0.13 -8.04
C ALA A 30 -7.64 -0.44 -8.18
N LEU A 31 -8.29 -0.71 -7.06
CA LEU A 31 -9.68 -1.15 -6.98
C LEU A 31 -10.56 0.04 -6.62
N ASP A 32 -11.51 0.35 -7.49
CA ASP A 32 -12.58 1.31 -7.24
C ASP A 32 -13.65 0.69 -6.32
N ARG A 33 -13.81 1.22 -5.10
CA ARG A 33 -14.78 0.71 -4.13
C ARG A 33 -16.23 0.94 -4.54
N ASP A 34 -16.50 1.99 -5.33
CA ASP A 34 -17.86 2.35 -5.73
C ASP A 34 -18.33 1.47 -6.88
N THR A 35 -17.44 1.17 -7.84
CA THR A 35 -17.80 0.43 -9.07
C THR A 35 -17.32 -1.01 -9.09
N GLY A 36 -16.43 -1.40 -8.17
CA GLY A 36 -15.79 -2.72 -8.15
C GLY A 36 -14.77 -2.92 -9.28
N LYS A 37 -14.45 -1.89 -10.07
CA LYS A 37 -13.50 -1.99 -11.18
C LYS A 37 -12.08 -2.05 -10.66
N VAL A 38 -11.29 -2.97 -11.21
CA VAL A 38 -9.87 -3.10 -10.90
C VAL A 38 -9.05 -2.68 -12.11
N MET A 39 -8.07 -1.83 -11.88
CA MET A 39 -7.03 -1.48 -12.85
C MET A 39 -5.70 -2.01 -12.35
N VAL A 40 -4.99 -2.77 -13.17
CA VAL A 40 -3.64 -3.26 -12.89
C VAL A 40 -2.68 -2.57 -13.83
N VAL A 41 -1.63 -1.97 -13.27
CA VAL A 41 -0.62 -1.20 -13.98
C VAL A 41 0.74 -1.71 -13.56
N GLN A 42 1.61 -2.00 -14.52
CA GLN A 42 3.04 -2.22 -14.27
C GLN A 42 3.79 -1.10 -14.99
N LEU A 43 4.64 -0.40 -14.26
CA LEU A 43 5.36 0.75 -14.81
C LEU A 43 6.82 0.74 -14.35
N ALA A 44 7.73 1.07 -15.27
CA ALA A 44 9.12 1.34 -14.95
C ALA A 44 9.24 2.75 -14.36
N ASP A 45 9.80 2.84 -13.16
CA ASP A 45 9.93 4.07 -12.38
C ASP A 45 11.41 4.38 -12.07
N CYS A 46 11.65 5.52 -11.45
CA CYS A 46 12.97 5.94 -10.99
C CYS A 46 13.09 5.86 -9.46
N GLN A 47 14.23 6.28 -8.91
CA GLN A 47 14.51 6.27 -7.46
C GLN A 47 13.52 7.10 -6.63
N THR A 48 12.84 8.06 -7.25
CA THR A 48 11.87 8.96 -6.61
C THR A 48 10.41 8.54 -6.82
N TYR A 49 10.15 7.46 -7.55
CA TYR A 49 8.81 6.88 -7.76
C TYR A 49 7.73 7.85 -8.26
N VAL A 50 8.14 8.91 -8.99
CA VAL A 50 7.24 10.00 -9.41
C VAL A 50 6.06 9.49 -10.24
N LYS A 51 6.29 8.49 -11.10
CA LYS A 51 5.21 7.95 -11.94
C LYS A 51 4.19 7.18 -11.10
N THR A 52 4.66 6.39 -10.13
CA THR A 52 3.80 5.67 -9.18
C THR A 52 2.95 6.65 -8.36
N LEU A 53 3.57 7.66 -7.75
CA LEU A 53 2.87 8.68 -6.96
C LEU A 53 1.86 9.46 -7.79
N HIS A 54 2.19 9.76 -9.05
CA HIS A 54 1.27 10.42 -9.97
C HIS A 54 0.06 9.54 -10.30
N GLN A 55 0.26 8.24 -10.56
CA GLN A 55 -0.84 7.31 -10.78
C GLN A 55 -1.73 7.19 -9.54
N MET A 56 -1.15 7.17 -8.35
CA MET A 56 -1.92 7.20 -7.11
C MET A 56 -2.77 8.47 -7.01
N HIS A 57 -2.24 9.65 -7.33
CA HIS A 57 -3.03 10.89 -7.34
C HIS A 57 -4.24 10.81 -8.28
N LEU A 58 -4.07 10.29 -9.49
CA LEU A 58 -5.17 10.10 -10.45
C LEU A 58 -6.25 9.17 -9.90
N HIS A 59 -5.85 8.17 -9.12
CA HIS A 59 -6.74 7.22 -8.48
C HIS A 59 -7.16 7.61 -7.05
N SER A 60 -6.77 8.75 -6.50
CA SER A 60 -7.21 9.24 -5.17
C SER A 60 -7.36 8.14 -4.10
N PRO A 61 -6.24 7.61 -3.56
CA PRO A 61 -6.26 6.45 -2.68
C PRO A 61 -7.01 6.72 -1.37
N SER A 62 -7.71 5.70 -0.91
CA SER A 62 -8.38 5.63 0.41
C SER A 62 -7.73 4.63 1.36
N LEU A 63 -6.96 3.71 0.80
CA LEU A 63 -6.19 2.70 1.52
C LEU A 63 -5.06 2.25 0.59
N VAL A 64 -3.84 2.19 1.12
CA VAL A 64 -2.68 1.66 0.40
C VAL A 64 -2.26 0.35 1.04
N LEU A 65 -2.15 -0.70 0.23
CA LEU A 65 -1.66 -2.01 0.65
C LEU A 65 -0.25 -2.21 0.12
N VAL A 66 0.68 -2.58 1.00
CA VAL A 66 2.06 -2.90 0.61
C VAL A 66 2.48 -4.22 1.23
N PRO A 67 3.42 -4.96 0.63
CA PRO A 67 4.02 -6.11 1.28
C PRO A 67 4.66 -5.73 2.62
N ASP A 68 4.48 -6.56 3.64
CA ASP A 68 5.15 -6.43 4.96
C ASP A 68 6.68 -6.34 4.83
N THR A 69 7.25 -7.00 3.82
CA THR A 69 8.68 -6.92 3.48
C THR A 69 9.14 -5.50 3.18
N PHE A 70 8.26 -4.57 2.77
CA PHE A 70 8.64 -3.18 2.49
C PHE A 70 8.84 -2.38 3.77
N LEU A 71 8.19 -2.78 4.86
CA LEU A 71 8.43 -2.16 6.16
C LEU A 71 9.66 -2.73 6.87
N SER A 72 10.20 -3.86 6.38
CA SER A 72 11.36 -4.56 6.96
C SER A 72 12.62 -4.45 6.10
N ALA A 73 12.65 -3.55 5.11
CA ALA A 73 13.75 -3.41 4.16
C ALA A 73 14.99 -2.76 4.83
N SER A 74 15.65 -3.52 5.70
CA SER A 74 17.08 -3.37 5.98
C SER A 74 17.80 -4.42 5.15
N ASP A 75 18.53 -3.97 4.13
CA ASP A 75 19.35 -4.82 3.30
C ASP A 75 20.42 -5.55 4.13
N ASN A 76 20.61 -6.84 3.80
CA ASN A 76 21.75 -7.72 4.11
C ASN A 76 21.80 -8.45 5.49
N PRO A 77 21.97 -9.80 5.53
CA PRO A 77 22.07 -10.62 6.74
C PRO A 77 23.52 -10.69 7.24
N SER A 78 24.03 -9.60 7.79
CA SER A 78 25.28 -9.64 8.56
C SER A 78 25.18 -8.78 9.81
N GLY A 79 25.12 -9.45 10.96
CA GLY A 79 25.52 -8.86 12.24
C GLY A 79 24.37 -8.47 13.18
N THR A 80 24.11 -9.37 14.12
CA THR A 80 23.92 -9.11 15.56
C THR A 80 22.96 -7.99 16.01
N SER A 81 21.88 -8.44 16.67
CA SER A 81 21.30 -7.87 17.90
C SER A 81 21.26 -6.35 18.07
N GLY A 82 20.06 -5.79 18.03
CA GLY A 82 19.78 -4.47 18.59
C GLY A 82 18.55 -3.87 17.93
N LYS A 83 17.54 -3.52 18.74
CA LYS A 83 16.29 -2.84 18.34
C LYS A 83 16.61 -1.59 17.50
N ARG A 84 16.66 -1.72 16.17
CA ARG A 84 16.75 -0.59 15.23
C ARG A 84 15.36 -0.36 14.63
N PRO A 85 14.93 0.90 14.42
CA PRO A 85 13.67 1.16 13.72
C PRO A 85 13.76 0.46 12.36
N ALA A 86 12.76 -0.35 12.04
CA ALA A 86 12.72 -1.09 10.80
C ALA A 86 12.83 -0.09 9.64
N ALA A 87 13.91 -0.17 8.85
CA ALA A 87 14.11 0.69 7.70
C ALA A 87 12.97 0.42 6.72
N THR A 88 12.13 1.43 6.52
CA THR A 88 10.99 1.38 5.60
C THR A 88 11.49 1.64 4.19
N SER A 89 10.96 0.93 3.19
CA SER A 89 11.29 1.16 1.78
C SER A 89 11.04 2.63 1.43
N MET A 90 11.92 3.20 0.59
CA MET A 90 11.83 4.57 0.12
C MET A 90 10.46 4.87 -0.53
N LEU A 91 9.88 3.88 -1.23
CA LEU A 91 8.53 3.98 -1.79
C LEU A 91 7.48 4.25 -0.70
N VAL A 92 7.55 3.52 0.43
CA VAL A 92 6.63 3.69 1.56
C VAL A 92 6.79 5.08 2.19
N GLN A 93 8.03 5.59 2.27
CA GLN A 93 8.29 6.92 2.79
C GLN A 93 7.62 7.99 1.92
N PHE A 94 7.83 7.96 0.60
CA PHE A 94 7.20 8.91 -0.31
C PHE A 94 5.67 8.84 -0.28
N ILE A 95 5.08 7.64 -0.19
CA ILE A 95 3.62 7.50 -0.09
C ILE A 95 3.08 8.16 1.18
N ARG A 96 3.77 8.02 2.32
CA ARG A 96 3.36 8.62 3.59
C ARG A 96 3.49 10.14 3.56
N GLU A 97 4.50 10.67 2.86
CA GLU A 97 4.71 12.10 2.70
C GLU A 97 3.66 12.73 1.77
N GLU A 98 3.36 12.09 0.64
CA GLU A 98 2.39 12.59 -0.34
C GLU A 98 0.93 12.37 0.09
N PHE A 99 0.65 11.28 0.81
CA PHE A 99 -0.70 10.90 1.23
C PHE A 99 -0.81 10.69 2.76
N PRO A 100 -0.56 11.72 3.58
CA PRO A 100 -0.51 11.58 5.04
C PRO A 100 -1.85 11.20 5.68
N GLY A 101 -2.97 11.47 4.99
CA GLY A 101 -4.32 11.11 5.44
C GLY A 101 -4.77 9.71 5.04
N VAL A 102 -3.96 8.98 4.27
CA VAL A 102 -4.36 7.68 3.71
C VAL A 102 -3.71 6.55 4.52
N PRO A 103 -4.50 5.61 5.08
CA PRO A 103 -3.94 4.48 5.80
C PRO A 103 -3.09 3.61 4.88
N LEU A 104 -1.93 3.18 5.40
CA LEU A 104 -1.00 2.28 4.73
C LEU A 104 -0.88 0.99 5.54
N GLU A 105 -1.40 -0.10 4.99
CA GLU A 105 -1.50 -1.39 5.65
C GLU A 105 -0.51 -2.39 5.05
N PRO A 106 0.44 -2.91 5.86
CA PRO A 106 1.32 -3.97 5.43
C PRO A 106 0.55 -5.31 5.37
N ILE A 107 0.63 -5.97 4.23
CA ILE A 107 0.05 -7.30 4.04
C ILE A 107 1.17 -8.33 3.96
N SER A 108 0.98 -9.42 4.69
CA SER A 108 1.93 -10.51 4.73
C SER A 108 2.16 -11.10 3.34
N ARG A 109 3.43 -11.33 2.98
CA ARG A 109 3.84 -11.91 1.68
C ARG A 109 3.04 -13.16 1.26
N ARG A 110 2.52 -13.94 2.20
CA ARG A 110 1.67 -15.10 1.92
C ARG A 110 0.41 -14.77 1.12
N TYR A 111 -0.16 -13.58 1.30
CA TYR A 111 -1.34 -13.12 0.55
C TYR A 111 -1.00 -12.56 -0.84
N TRP A 112 0.28 -12.33 -1.12
CA TRP A 112 0.75 -11.85 -2.42
C TRP A 112 1.06 -13.00 -3.40
N ASN A 113 1.25 -14.22 -2.91
CA ASN A 113 1.78 -15.34 -3.71
C ASN A 113 0.81 -16.51 -3.88
N ASP A 114 -0.21 -16.65 -3.04
CA ASP A 114 -1.05 -17.85 -3.04
C ASP A 114 -2.52 -17.45 -3.01
N SER A 115 -3.27 -17.86 -4.03
CA SER A 115 -4.68 -18.34 -4.11
C SER A 115 -5.72 -17.88 -3.05
N GLY A 116 -5.48 -16.79 -2.34
CA GLY A 116 -6.12 -16.43 -1.08
C GLY A 116 -6.63 -14.99 -1.04
N GLY A 117 -6.61 -14.29 -2.19
CA GLY A 117 -7.18 -12.96 -2.35
C GLY A 117 -8.70 -12.87 -2.08
N MET A 118 -9.35 -14.00 -1.78
CA MET A 118 -10.81 -14.11 -1.61
C MET A 118 -11.28 -14.11 -0.14
N HIS A 119 -10.40 -14.09 0.86
CA HIS A 119 -10.84 -14.18 2.25
C HIS A 119 -10.21 -13.13 3.15
N ARG A 120 -10.81 -11.93 3.13
CA ARG A 120 -11.15 -11.21 4.36
C ARG A 120 -12.10 -10.06 4.05
N SER A 121 -13.39 -10.35 4.22
CA SER A 121 -14.37 -9.35 4.61
C SER A 121 -13.84 -8.57 5.82
N PHE A 122 -13.78 -7.25 5.68
CA PHE A 122 -13.56 -6.30 6.77
C PHE A 122 -14.47 -6.67 7.96
N SER A 123 -13.89 -7.05 9.10
CA SER A 123 -14.62 -7.08 10.38
C SER A 123 -14.60 -5.66 10.94
N PRO A 124 -15.75 -5.01 11.20
CA PRO A 124 -15.80 -3.64 11.71
C PRO A 124 -15.48 -3.51 13.22
N ASP A 125 -14.93 -4.53 13.87
CA ASP A 125 -15.00 -4.66 15.34
C ASP A 125 -13.64 -4.47 16.05
N GLY A 126 -12.73 -3.69 15.45
CA GLY A 126 -11.34 -3.54 15.92
C GLY A 126 -11.05 -2.34 16.82
N PHE A 127 -12.05 -1.62 17.33
CA PHE A 127 -11.87 -0.45 18.21
C PHE A 127 -12.57 -0.67 19.56
N SER A 128 -11.95 -1.43 20.47
CA SER A 128 -12.28 -1.29 21.89
C SER A 128 -11.18 -1.82 22.82
N LEU A 129 -10.70 -0.89 23.64
CA LEU A 129 -10.04 -1.06 24.93
C LEU A 129 -8.69 -1.80 24.95
N ALA A 130 -7.62 -1.02 24.75
CA ALA A 130 -6.42 -1.13 25.57
C ALA A 130 -6.38 0.06 26.55
N LEU A 131 -7.31 0.09 27.50
CA LEU A 131 -7.15 0.88 28.71
C LEU A 131 -7.57 0.03 29.91
N SER A 132 -6.70 0.04 30.92
CA SER A 132 -6.88 -0.54 32.26
C SER A 132 -6.53 -2.02 32.43
N ARG A 133 -5.31 -2.23 32.95
CA ARG A 133 -4.89 -3.21 33.98
C ARG A 133 -3.36 -3.27 33.95
N SER A 134 -2.60 -3.04 35.02
CA SER A 134 -2.86 -2.75 36.42
C SER A 134 -1.62 -2.04 36.99
#